data_AF-A0A357AY68-F1
#
_entry.id   AF-A0A357AY68-F1
#
_cell.length_a   1.000
_cell.length_b   1.000
_cell.length_c   1.000
_cell.angle_alpha   90.00
_cell.angle_beta   90.00
_cell.angle_gamma   90.00
#
_symmetry.space_group_name_H-M   'P 1'
#
loop_
_entity.id
_entity.type
_entity.pdbx_description
1 polymer ?
#
loop_
_entity_poly.entity_id
_entity_poly.type
_entity_poly.pdbx_seq_one_letter_code
_entity_poly.pdbx_strand_id
1 'polypeptide(L)'
;DKIEAELPRFVATIEQELGASRDVLTILENYKRHAGSDFAAELDVLTADMRSSSYEAALTRFEGRIASPMLSDIVRGLIGVLRGDDGRIYFQMLSHDMKQLELQRLKAQAAKIPPKIRVFSFVMLVCFMLIYIVVILMQILNSLGGLF
;
A
#
# COMPACT_ATOMS: atom_id res chain seq x y z
N ASP A 1 8.07 6.45 -11.26
CA ASP A 1 8.00 5.51 -10.12
C ASP A 1 8.46 6.04 -8.76
N LYS A 2 9.49 6.91 -8.66
CA LYS A 2 10.00 7.36 -7.34
C LYS A 2 9.00 8.20 -6.54
N ILE A 3 8.36 9.17 -7.18
CA ILE A 3 7.35 10.03 -6.53
C ILE A 3 6.14 9.21 -6.05
N GLU A 4 5.66 8.25 -6.86
CA GLU A 4 4.53 7.39 -6.49
C GLU A 4 4.78 6.55 -5.24
N ALA A 5 6.03 6.12 -5.01
CA ALA A 5 6.41 5.41 -3.80
C ALA A 5 6.36 6.28 -2.54
N GLU A 6 6.44 7.61 -2.68
CA GLU A 6 6.38 8.57 -1.58
C GLU A 6 4.94 9.03 -1.27
N LEU A 7 4.00 8.87 -2.22
CA LEU A 7 2.61 9.32 -2.07
C LEU A 7 1.89 8.74 -0.85
N PRO A 8 2.01 7.44 -0.49
CA PRO A 8 1.37 6.92 0.72
C PRO A 8 1.86 7.62 1.98
N ARG A 9 3.16 7.93 2.05
CA ARG A 9 3.75 8.68 3.17
C ARG A 9 3.31 10.14 3.17
N PHE A 10 3.17 10.73 1.98
CA PHE A 10 2.65 12.09 1.82
C PHE A 10 1.22 12.20 2.35
N VAL A 11 0.33 11.30 1.95
CA VAL A 11 -1.07 11.24 2.41
C VAL A 11 -1.15 11.08 3.92
N ALA A 12 -0.36 10.17 4.49
CA ALA A 12 -0.32 9.97 5.94
C ALA A 12 0.14 11.24 6.69
N THR A 13 1.08 12.00 6.11
CA THR A 13 1.55 13.24 6.75
C THR A 13 0.49 14.35 6.65
N ILE A 14 -0.18 14.47 5.50
CA ILE A 14 -1.29 15.42 5.32
C ILE A 14 -2.42 15.11 6.32
N GLU A 15 -2.81 13.83 6.45
CA GLU A 15 -3.83 13.39 7.40
C GLU A 15 -3.49 13.79 8.85
N GLN A 16 -2.24 13.55 9.25
CA GLN A 16 -1.76 13.92 10.58
C GLN A 16 -1.73 15.44 10.80
N GLU A 17 -1.22 16.20 9.83
CA GLU A 17 -1.10 17.66 9.96
C GLU A 17 -2.46 18.36 9.89
N LEU A 18 -3.44 17.83 9.14
CA LEU A 18 -4.85 18.25 9.17
C LEU A 18 -5.47 18.07 10.58
N GLY A 19 -4.91 17.16 11.37
CA GLY A 19 -5.16 17.00 12.80
C GLY A 19 -4.82 18.24 13.64
N ALA A 20 -3.86 19.07 13.18
CA ALA A 20 -3.32 20.21 13.91
C ALA A 20 -3.62 21.56 13.24
N SER A 21 -3.60 21.65 11.91
CA SER A 21 -3.77 22.88 11.14
C SER A 21 -4.54 22.62 9.84
N ARG A 22 -5.34 23.59 9.40
CA ARG A 22 -6.02 23.57 8.09
C ARG A 22 -5.25 24.34 7.01
N ASP A 23 -4.07 24.86 7.34
CA ASP A 23 -3.25 25.60 6.39
C ASP A 23 -2.48 24.64 5.47
N VAL A 24 -3.09 24.37 4.30
CA VAL A 24 -2.51 23.50 3.28
C VAL A 24 -1.11 23.95 2.84
N LEU A 25 -0.84 25.25 2.75
CA LEU A 25 0.48 25.73 2.33
C LEU A 25 1.55 25.34 3.36
N THR A 26 1.25 25.56 4.64
CA THR A 26 2.16 25.17 5.74
C THR A 26 2.38 23.65 5.77
N ILE A 27 1.34 22.84 5.55
CA ILE A 27 1.45 21.38 5.49
C ILE A 27 2.41 20.94 4.37
N LEU A 28 2.26 21.52 3.18
CA LEU A 28 3.12 21.23 2.03
C LEU A 28 4.56 21.64 2.28
N GLU A 29 4.79 22.81 2.91
CA GLU A 29 6.13 23.29 3.27
C GLU A 29 6.80 22.41 4.34
N ASN A 30 6.04 21.95 5.33
CA ASN A 30 6.52 21.01 6.35
C ASN A 30 6.93 19.69 5.69
N TYR A 31 6.07 19.14 4.83
CA TYR A 31 6.37 17.87 4.16
C TYR A 31 7.55 18.00 3.18
N LYS A 32 7.71 19.12 2.49
CA LYS A 32 8.83 19.39 1.56
C LYS A 32 10.19 19.13 2.19
N ARG A 33 10.36 19.40 3.50
CA ARG A 33 11.62 19.16 4.23
C ARG A 33 11.98 17.69 4.40
N HIS A 34 11.00 16.80 4.26
CA HIS A 34 11.13 15.37 4.46
C HIS A 34 10.90 14.54 3.19
N ALA A 35 10.52 15.20 2.09
CA ALA A 35 10.33 14.59 0.78
C ALA A 35 11.67 14.24 0.11
N GLY A 36 11.66 13.24 -0.76
CA GLY A 36 12.78 12.93 -1.65
C GLY A 36 13.07 14.07 -2.63
N SER A 37 14.28 14.09 -3.20
CA SER A 37 14.75 15.21 -4.06
C SER A 37 13.78 15.56 -5.20
N ASP A 38 13.24 14.55 -5.85
CA ASP A 38 12.37 14.71 -7.03
C ASP A 38 11.02 15.29 -6.62
N PHE A 39 10.44 14.78 -5.52
CA PHE A 39 9.15 15.25 -5.03
C PHE A 39 9.26 16.61 -4.32
N ALA A 40 10.36 16.86 -3.61
CA ALA A 40 10.65 18.15 -3.00
C ALA A 40 10.76 19.27 -4.04
N ALA A 41 11.35 19.01 -5.21
CA ALA A 41 11.41 19.97 -6.30
C ALA A 41 10.01 20.32 -6.83
N GLU A 42 9.15 19.31 -7.04
CA GLU A 42 7.77 19.54 -7.47
C GLU A 42 6.93 20.28 -6.43
N LEU A 43 7.13 19.99 -5.14
CA LEU A 43 6.52 20.70 -4.03
C LEU A 43 7.04 22.13 -3.92
N ASP A 44 8.31 22.38 -4.24
CA ASP A 44 8.87 23.73 -4.25
C ASP A 44 8.16 24.60 -5.30
N VAL A 45 8.02 24.08 -6.52
CA VAL A 45 7.26 24.73 -7.59
C VAL A 45 5.80 24.93 -7.18
N LEU A 46 5.16 23.92 -6.56
CA LEU A 46 3.78 24.06 -6.06
C LEU A 46 3.65 25.17 -5.02
N THR A 47 4.51 25.19 -4.00
CA THR A 47 4.46 26.22 -2.94
C THR A 47 4.73 27.62 -3.49
N ALA A 48 5.63 27.75 -4.47
CA ALA A 48 5.86 29.00 -5.19
C ALA A 48 4.61 29.43 -5.98
N ASP A 49 4.02 28.51 -6.77
CA ASP A 49 2.79 28.75 -7.55
C ASP A 49 1.63 29.18 -6.64
N MET A 50 1.48 28.57 -5.47
CA MET A 50 0.43 28.92 -4.48
C MET A 50 0.62 30.30 -3.88
N ARG A 51 1.87 30.77 -3.72
CA ARG A 51 2.16 32.11 -3.21
C ARG A 51 1.96 33.19 -4.27
N SER A 52 2.19 32.87 -5.54
CA SER A 52 2.04 33.82 -6.65
C SER A 52 0.66 33.80 -7.32
N SER A 53 -0.13 32.75 -7.11
CA SER A 53 -1.41 32.53 -7.80
C SER A 53 -2.49 31.90 -6.90
N SER A 54 -3.64 31.52 -7.46
CA SER A 54 -4.68 30.83 -6.69
C SER A 54 -4.21 29.45 -6.24
N TYR A 55 -4.49 29.12 -4.98
CA TYR A 55 -4.11 27.86 -4.34
C TYR A 55 -4.70 26.66 -5.09
N GLU A 56 -5.97 26.76 -5.51
CA GLU A 56 -6.62 25.71 -6.32
C GLU A 56 -5.96 25.55 -7.68
N ALA A 57 -5.66 26.66 -8.36
CA ALA A 57 -5.04 26.63 -9.68
C ALA A 57 -3.62 26.04 -9.64
N ALA A 58 -2.86 26.34 -8.58
CA ALA A 58 -1.54 25.76 -8.34
C ALA A 58 -1.61 24.25 -8.14
N LEU A 59 -2.57 23.77 -7.34
CA LEU A 59 -2.81 22.34 -7.13
C LEU A 59 -3.22 21.62 -8.42
N THR A 60 -4.10 22.20 -9.23
CA THR A 60 -4.48 21.63 -10.54
C THR A 60 -3.30 21.57 -11.51
N ARG A 61 -2.42 22.57 -11.52
CA ARG A 61 -1.19 22.53 -12.33
C ARG A 61 -0.23 21.43 -11.85
N PHE A 62 -0.06 21.31 -10.55
CA PHE A 62 0.77 20.26 -9.94
C PHE A 62 0.25 18.85 -10.27
N GLU A 63 -1.07 18.63 -10.23
CA GLU A 63 -1.69 17.40 -10.72
C GLU A 63 -1.31 17.13 -12.20
N GLY A 64 -1.41 18.15 -13.05
CA GLY A 64 -1.06 18.05 -14.46
C GLY A 64 0.42 17.79 -14.74
N ARG A 65 1.34 18.19 -13.84
CA ARG A 65 2.78 17.94 -13.96
C ARG A 65 3.15 16.48 -13.68
N ILE A 66 2.57 15.89 -12.63
CA ILE A 66 2.90 14.52 -12.20
C ILE A 66 2.03 13.48 -12.95
N ALA A 67 0.81 13.84 -13.33
CA ALA A 67 -0.11 13.00 -14.09
C ALA A 67 -0.34 11.59 -13.49
N SER A 68 -0.37 11.49 -12.15
CA SER A 68 -0.63 10.23 -11.43
C SER A 68 -2.06 10.21 -10.88
N PRO A 69 -2.84 9.13 -11.09
CA PRO A 69 -4.21 9.04 -10.59
C PRO A 69 -4.28 9.09 -9.06
N MET A 70 -3.27 8.55 -8.36
CA MET A 70 -3.19 8.66 -6.90
C MET A 70 -3.03 10.11 -6.45
N LEU A 71 -2.26 10.91 -7.18
CA LEU A 71 -2.07 12.32 -6.86
C LEU A 71 -3.34 13.15 -7.13
N SER A 72 -4.09 12.81 -8.18
CA SER A 72 -5.38 13.46 -8.48
C SER A 72 -6.34 13.40 -7.29
N ASP A 73 -6.44 12.27 -6.61
CA ASP A 73 -7.31 12.12 -5.44
C ASP A 73 -6.79 12.95 -4.25
N ILE A 74 -5.48 13.00 -4.04
CA ILE A 74 -4.85 13.86 -3.03
C ILE A 74 -5.16 15.34 -3.30
N VAL A 75 -4.97 15.79 -4.54
CA VAL A 75 -5.21 17.17 -4.96
C VAL A 75 -6.69 17.56 -4.77
N ARG A 76 -7.63 16.67 -5.12
CA ARG A 76 -9.06 16.89 -4.86
C ARG A 76 -9.35 17.06 -3.37
N GLY A 77 -8.75 16.22 -2.52
CA GLY A 77 -8.85 16.33 -1.07
C GLY A 77 -8.32 17.67 -0.55
N LEU A 78 -7.14 18.10 -1.02
CA LEU A 78 -6.55 19.38 -0.65
C LEU A 78 -7.39 20.58 -1.10
N ILE A 79 -7.97 20.52 -2.31
CA ILE A 79 -8.91 21.54 -2.79
C ILE A 79 -10.17 21.58 -1.89
N GLY A 80 -10.69 20.42 -1.47
CA GLY A 80 -11.80 20.35 -0.50
C GLY A 80 -11.46 21.06 0.81
N VAL A 81 -10.27 20.81 1.36
CA VAL A 81 -9.78 21.48 2.58
C VAL A 81 -9.67 22.99 2.38
N LEU A 82 -9.14 23.45 1.24
CA LEU A 82 -9.05 24.87 0.92
C LEU A 82 -10.43 25.54 0.86
N ARG A 83 -11.47 24.80 0.48
CA ARG A 83 -12.87 25.26 0.47
C ARG A 83 -13.55 25.21 1.83
N GLY A 84 -12.85 24.74 2.87
CA GLY A 84 -13.32 24.69 4.25
C GLY A 84 -13.85 23.33 4.69
N ASP A 85 -13.72 22.28 3.87
CA ASP A 85 -14.00 20.90 4.30
C ASP A 85 -13.00 20.46 5.37
N ASP A 86 -13.40 19.57 6.27
CA ASP A 86 -12.55 19.11 7.36
C ASP A 86 -11.40 18.24 6.83
N GLY A 87 -11.60 17.57 5.69
CA GLY A 87 -10.59 16.76 4.98
C GLY A 87 -10.05 15.55 5.73
N ARG A 88 -10.11 15.52 7.07
CA ARG A 88 -9.57 14.46 7.94
C ARG A 88 -10.10 13.10 7.58
N ILE A 89 -11.43 12.96 7.53
CA ILE A 89 -12.09 11.69 7.22
C ILE A 89 -11.75 11.23 5.79
N TYR A 90 -11.66 12.16 4.84
CA TYR A 90 -11.26 11.88 3.47
C TYR A 90 -9.81 11.37 3.40
N PHE A 91 -8.87 12.08 4.01
CA PHE A 91 -7.45 11.70 4.03
C PHE A 91 -7.18 10.45 4.87
N GLN A 92 -7.96 10.21 5.91
CA GLN A 92 -7.91 8.99 6.71
C GLN A 92 -8.33 7.76 5.87
N MET A 93 -9.42 7.88 5.10
CA MET A 93 -9.83 6.84 4.16
C MET A 93 -8.78 6.65 3.07
N LEU A 94 -8.28 7.74 2.48
CA LEU A 94 -7.26 7.67 1.43
C LEU A 94 -5.97 7.00 1.90
N SER A 95 -5.49 7.34 3.10
CA SER A 95 -4.31 6.71 3.74
C SER A 95 -4.51 5.21 3.94
N HIS A 96 -5.70 4.81 4.36
CA HIS A 96 -6.05 3.40 4.55
C HIS A 96 -6.14 2.65 3.21
N ASP A 97 -6.77 3.24 2.20
CA ASP A 97 -6.89 2.66 0.86
C ASP A 97 -5.52 2.47 0.20
N MET A 98 -4.59 3.42 0.37
CA MET A 98 -3.24 3.26 -0.15
C MET A 98 -2.50 2.08 0.49
N LYS A 99 -2.63 1.89 1.81
CA LYS A 99 -2.08 0.71 2.51
C LYS A 99 -2.72 -0.58 2.03
N GLN A 100 -4.03 -0.58 1.78
CA GLN A 100 -4.73 -1.74 1.24
C GLN A 100 -4.28 -2.06 -0.19
N LEU A 101 -4.05 -1.05 -1.03
CA LEU A 101 -3.59 -1.22 -2.40
C LEU A 101 -2.18 -1.83 -2.44
N GLU A 102 -1.27 -1.38 -1.57
CA GLU A 102 0.05 -1.98 -1.40
C GLU A 102 -0.05 -3.45 -0.96
N LEU A 103 -0.89 -3.74 0.04
CA LEU A 103 -1.14 -5.11 0.48
C LEU A 103 -1.73 -5.99 -0.62
N GLN A 104 -2.63 -5.44 -1.45
CA GLN A 104 -3.15 -6.16 -2.62
C GLN A 104 -2.07 -6.40 -3.66
N ARG A 105 -1.17 -5.44 -3.91
CA ARG A 105 -0.02 -5.64 -4.81
C ARG A 105 0.94 -6.70 -4.26
N LEU A 106 1.24 -6.69 -2.97
CA LEU A 106 2.02 -7.72 -2.28
C LEU A 106 1.35 -9.09 -2.35
N LYS A 107 0.03 -9.18 -2.12
CA LYS A 107 -0.74 -10.42 -2.28
C LYS A 107 -0.78 -10.90 -3.73
N ALA A 108 -0.91 -9.99 -4.70
CA ALA A 108 -0.88 -10.32 -6.12
C ALA A 108 0.50 -10.82 -6.55
N GLN A 109 1.58 -10.26 -6.00
CA GLN A 109 2.95 -10.76 -6.19
C GLN A 109 3.15 -12.12 -5.50
N ALA A 110 2.63 -12.30 -4.28
CA ALA A 110 2.66 -13.58 -3.58
C ALA A 110 1.81 -14.65 -4.29
N ALA A 111 0.71 -14.26 -4.93
CA ALA A 111 -0.12 -15.14 -5.77
C ALA A 111 0.56 -15.49 -7.10
N LYS A 112 1.57 -14.72 -7.54
CA LYS A 112 2.46 -15.08 -8.65
C LYS A 112 3.54 -16.09 -8.23
N ILE A 113 3.70 -16.41 -6.94
CA ILE A 113 4.53 -17.54 -6.51
C ILE A 113 3.83 -18.81 -7.04
N PRO A 114 4.48 -19.55 -7.97
CA PRO A 114 3.80 -20.58 -8.73
C PRO A 114 3.27 -21.70 -7.80
N PRO A 115 2.13 -22.32 -8.12
CA PRO A 115 1.49 -23.39 -7.32
C PRO A 115 2.31 -24.69 -7.23
N LYS A 116 3.59 -24.70 -7.64
CA LYS A 116 4.49 -25.86 -7.57
C LYS A 116 4.68 -26.38 -6.14
N ILE A 117 4.55 -25.52 -5.13
CA ILE A 117 4.66 -25.91 -3.71
C ILE A 117 3.55 -26.91 -3.33
N ARG A 118 2.35 -26.73 -3.89
CA ARG A 118 1.18 -27.59 -3.60
C ARG A 118 1.40 -29.04 -4.05
N VAL A 119 2.10 -29.24 -5.17
CA VAL A 119 2.41 -30.58 -5.70
C VAL A 119 3.43 -31.28 -4.81
N PHE A 120 4.50 -30.60 -4.39
CA PHE A 120 5.49 -31.16 -3.46
C PHE A 120 4.89 -31.48 -2.09
N SER A 121 4.04 -30.60 -1.54
CA SER A 121 3.33 -30.88 -0.28
C SER A 121 2.38 -32.08 -0.39
N PHE A 122 1.72 -32.27 -1.53
CA PHE A 122 0.84 -33.42 -1.75
C PHE A 122 1.63 -34.74 -1.85
N VAL A 123 2.77 -34.74 -2.57
CA VAL A 123 3.65 -35.92 -2.66
C VAL A 123 4.20 -36.30 -1.29
N MET A 124 4.62 -35.33 -0.48
CA MET A 124 5.10 -35.59 0.88
C MET A 124 4.01 -36.20 1.77
N LEU A 125 2.77 -35.71 1.68
CA LEU A 125 1.63 -36.23 2.44
C LEU A 125 1.29 -37.68 2.04
N VAL A 126 1.27 -37.99 0.75
CA VAL A 126 1.07 -39.36 0.26
C VAL A 126 2.19 -40.29 0.73
N CYS A 127 3.44 -39.83 0.72
CA CYS A 127 4.58 -40.60 1.21
C CYS A 127 4.44 -40.91 2.70
N PHE A 128 4.01 -39.92 3.51
CA PHE A 128 3.76 -40.12 4.95
C PHE A 128 2.64 -41.15 5.18
N MET A 129 1.52 -41.04 4.45
CA MET A 129 0.42 -42.00 4.49
C MET A 129 0.85 -43.44 4.15
N LEU A 130 1.68 -43.61 3.12
CA LEU A 130 2.16 -44.93 2.71
C LEU A 130 3.05 -45.60 3.77
N ILE A 131 3.92 -44.85 4.44
CA ILE A 131 4.75 -45.39 5.53
C ILE A 131 3.86 -45.96 6.64
N TYR A 132 2.82 -45.24 7.07
CA TYR A 132 1.89 -45.75 8.08
C TYR A 132 1.12 -46.98 7.63
N ILE A 133 0.62 -47.01 6.39
CA ILE A 133 -0.11 -48.16 5.85
C ILE A 133 0.80 -49.41 5.83
N VAL A 134 2.06 -49.26 5.39
CA VAL A 134 3.02 -50.37 5.34
C VAL A 134 3.33 -50.91 6.74
N VAL A 135 3.55 -50.01 7.72
CA VAL A 135 3.79 -50.42 9.11
C VAL A 135 2.59 -51.16 9.69
N ILE A 136 1.37 -50.65 9.47
CA ILE A 136 0.13 -51.28 9.95
C ILE A 136 -0.06 -52.67 9.32
N LEU A 137 0.14 -52.81 8.01
CA LEU A 137 -0.01 -54.09 7.33
C LEU A 137 1.04 -55.12 7.77
N MET A 138 2.30 -54.70 7.94
CA MET A 138 3.36 -55.53 8.53
C MET A 138 2.97 -55.99 9.93
N GLN A 139 2.45 -55.08 10.77
CA GLN A 139 2.01 -55.40 12.13
C GLN A 139 0.85 -56.40 12.11
N ILE A 140 -0.13 -56.24 11.22
CA ILE A 140 -1.30 -57.12 11.10
C ILE A 140 -0.89 -58.51 10.63
N LEU A 141 -0.06 -58.62 9.58
CA LEU A 141 0.42 -59.92 9.08
C LEU A 141 1.28 -60.65 10.12
N ASN A 142 2.16 -59.93 10.82
CA ASN A 142 2.96 -60.53 11.88
C ASN A 142 2.12 -60.93 13.09
N SER A 143 1.10 -60.14 13.45
CA SER A 143 0.18 -60.47 14.56
C SER A 143 -0.76 -61.62 14.21
N LEU A 144 -1.16 -61.77 12.95
CA LEU A 144 -1.95 -62.91 12.45
C LEU A 144 -1.09 -64.18 12.33
N GLY A 145 0.17 -64.05 11.89
CA GLY A 145 1.13 -65.16 11.83
C GLY A 145 1.59 -65.67 13.19
N GLY A 146 1.51 -64.85 14.24
CA GLY A 146 1.73 -65.27 15.62
C GLY A 146 0.50 -65.86 16.33
N LEU A 147 -0.65 -65.92 15.65
CA LEU A 147 -1.93 -66.45 16.18
C LEU A 147 -2.28 -67.85 15.64
N PHE A 148 -1.48 -68.39 14.70
CA PHE A 148 -1.53 -69.76 14.18
C PHE A 148 -0.29 -70.54 14.62
#